data_AF-A0A7Y0XYI3-F1
#
_entry.id   AF-A0A7Y0XYI3-F1
#
_cell.length_a   1.000
_cell.length_b   1.000
_cell.length_c   1.000
_cell.angle_alpha   90.00
_cell.angle_beta   90.00
_cell.angle_gamma   90.00
#
_symmetry.space_group_name_H-M   'P 1'
#
loop_
_entity.id
_entity.type
_entity.pdbx_description
1 polymer ?
#
loop_
_entity_poly.entity_id
_entity_poly.type
_entity_poly.pdbx_seq_one_letter_code
_entity_poly.pdbx_strand_id
1 'polypeptide(L)'
;KTVFDEISFGIPFKDTIGHLADRVQSYDLNFFVISLKIQHETGGNLTELLDGLARTLRERVKLRGKIRTLAAEGRASAWVLGSMPFLLAGLLTLVNPGYMSLLWTTSQGQTVILIGGGLMAFGFFVLNNIVNIKV
;
A
#
# COMPACT_ATOMS: atom_id res chain seq x y z
N LYS A 1 -23.37 8.86 -14.17
CA LYS A 1 -24.48 9.44 -14.97
C LYS A 1 -25.39 10.31 -14.12
N THR A 2 -25.57 10.00 -12.84
CA THR A 2 -26.49 10.68 -11.91
C THR A 2 -26.33 12.21 -11.79
N VAL A 3 -25.11 12.77 -11.82
CA VAL A 3 -24.91 14.23 -11.70
C VAL A 3 -25.46 14.99 -12.92
N PHE A 4 -25.27 14.46 -14.13
CA PHE A 4 -25.77 15.09 -15.35
C PHE A 4 -27.30 14.99 -15.44
N ASP A 5 -27.84 13.85 -15.02
CA ASP A 5 -29.28 13.63 -14.97
C ASP A 5 -29.94 14.57 -13.94
N GLU A 6 -29.39 14.69 -12.73
CA GLU A 6 -29.87 15.59 -11.66
C GLU A 6 -29.87 17.07 -12.10
N ILE A 7 -28.81 17.53 -12.80
CA ILE A 7 -28.77 18.88 -13.38
C ILE A 7 -29.86 19.04 -14.46
N SER A 8 -30.07 18.04 -15.30
CA SER A 8 -31.09 18.07 -16.37
C SER A 8 -32.52 18.09 -15.82
N PHE A 9 -32.74 17.57 -14.61
CA PHE A 9 -34.02 17.65 -13.89
C PHE A 9 -34.22 18.98 -13.13
N GLY A 10 -33.31 19.94 -13.25
CA GLY A 10 -33.44 21.26 -12.64
C GLY A 10 -33.02 21.33 -11.17
N ILE A 11 -32.32 20.32 -10.65
CA ILE A 11 -31.74 20.36 -9.30
C ILE A 11 -30.58 21.38 -9.30
N PRO A 12 -30.48 22.26 -8.29
CA PRO A 12 -29.38 23.21 -8.21
C PRO A 12 -28.01 22.53 -8.27
N PHE A 13 -27.08 23.13 -9.01
CA PHE A 13 -25.71 22.63 -9.16
C PHE A 13 -25.00 22.41 -7.81
N LYS A 14 -25.21 23.33 -6.86
CA LYS A 14 -24.67 23.25 -5.49
C LYS A 14 -25.13 21.98 -4.74
N ASP A 15 -26.39 21.59 -4.93
CA ASP A 15 -26.97 20.43 -4.25
C ASP A 15 -26.53 19.15 -4.94
N THR A 16 -26.53 19.14 -6.27
CA THR A 16 -26.11 18.00 -7.08
C THR A 16 -24.64 17.60 -6.81
N ILE A 17 -23.73 18.57 -6.77
CA ILE A 17 -22.32 18.32 -6.46
C ILE A 17 -22.13 17.94 -4.98
N GLY A 18 -23.01 18.42 -4.07
CA GLY A 18 -23.07 17.94 -2.69
C GLY A 18 -23.40 16.45 -2.61
N HIS A 19 -24.44 16.00 -3.31
CA HIS A 19 -24.81 14.59 -3.39
C HIS A 19 -23.69 13.70 -3.96
N LEU A 20 -22.87 14.24 -4.88
CA LEU A 20 -21.70 13.54 -5.39
C LEU A 20 -20.65 13.30 -4.29
N ALA A 21 -20.41 14.30 -3.44
CA ALA A 21 -19.49 14.20 -2.31
C ALA A 21 -19.97 13.13 -1.31
N ASP A 22 -21.25 13.15 -0.97
CA ASP A 22 -21.87 12.22 -0.03
C ASP A 22 -21.85 10.76 -0.52
N ARG A 23 -21.93 10.54 -1.84
CA ARG A 23 -21.90 9.19 -2.44
C ARG A 23 -20.51 8.56 -2.47
N VAL A 24 -19.45 9.35 -2.71
CA VAL A 24 -18.08 8.84 -2.85
C VAL A 24 -17.34 8.80 -1.51
N GLN A 25 -17.74 9.64 -0.54
CA GLN A 25 -17.17 9.69 0.81
C GLN A 25 -15.63 9.76 0.85
N SER A 26 -15.04 10.47 -0.11
CA SER A 26 -13.60 10.73 -0.14
C SER A 26 -13.30 12.12 0.40
N TYR A 27 -12.32 12.22 1.30
CA TYR A 27 -11.86 13.49 1.85
C TYR A 27 -11.42 14.47 0.75
N ASP A 28 -10.75 13.96 -0.28
CA ASP A 28 -10.31 14.75 -1.44
C ASP A 28 -11.51 15.30 -2.24
N LEU A 29 -12.59 14.51 -2.35
CA LEU A 29 -13.77 14.93 -3.10
C LEU A 29 -14.61 15.95 -2.32
N ASN A 30 -14.73 15.81 -1.00
CA ASN A 30 -15.41 16.81 -0.17
C ASN A 30 -14.71 18.19 -0.27
N PHE A 31 -13.38 18.19 -0.20
CA PHE A 31 -12.60 19.41 -0.34
C PHE A 31 -12.77 20.05 -1.73
N PHE A 32 -12.78 19.22 -2.77
CA PHE A 32 -13.07 19.65 -4.14
C PHE A 32 -14.45 20.29 -4.28
N VAL A 33 -15.49 19.64 -3.76
CA VAL A 33 -16.87 20.14 -3.82
C VAL A 33 -17.00 21.51 -3.15
N ILE A 34 -16.39 21.70 -1.97
CA ILE A 34 -16.38 23.00 -1.29
C ILE A 34 -15.70 24.07 -2.14
N SER A 35 -14.53 23.75 -2.70
CA SER A 35 -13.75 24.67 -3.52
C SER A 35 -14.47 25.03 -4.83
N LEU A 36 -15.14 24.05 -5.44
CA LEU A 36 -15.95 24.21 -6.65
C LEU A 36 -17.17 25.12 -6.39
N LYS A 37 -17.86 24.94 -5.26
CA LYS A 37 -18.98 25.81 -4.85
C LYS A 37 -18.53 27.27 -4.70
N ILE A 38 -17.39 27.51 -4.05
CA ILE A 38 -16.83 28.85 -3.84
C ILE A 38 -16.44 29.50 -5.18
N GLN A 39 -15.72 28.78 -6.04
CA GLN A 39 -15.30 29.33 -7.34
C GLN A 39 -16.47 29.56 -8.29
N HIS A 40 -17.49 28.71 -8.25
CA HIS A 40 -18.71 28.89 -9.03
C HIS A 40 -19.49 30.14 -8.59
N GLU A 41 -19.50 30.50 -7.30
CA GLU A 41 -20.14 31.74 -6.82
C GLU A 41 -19.34 33.00 -7.14
N THR A 42 -18.01 32.90 -7.16
CA THR A 42 -17.11 34.05 -7.39
C THR A 42 -16.75 34.25 -8.86
N GLY A 43 -17.19 33.36 -9.76
CA GLY A 43 -16.89 33.43 -11.19
C GLY A 43 -15.41 33.14 -11.52
N GLY A 44 -14.71 32.43 -10.64
CA GLY A 44 -13.30 32.07 -10.81
C GLY A 44 -13.05 31.06 -11.93
N ASN A 45 -11.77 30.81 -12.25
CA ASN A 45 -11.37 29.88 -13.29
C ASN A 45 -11.54 28.41 -12.87
N LEU A 46 -12.76 27.91 -12.97
CA LEU A 46 -13.13 26.52 -12.64
C LEU A 46 -12.30 25.50 -13.43
N THR A 47 -11.94 25.84 -14.67
CA THR A 47 -11.11 25.00 -15.55
C THR A 47 -9.75 24.74 -14.92
N GLU A 48 -9.11 25.77 -14.36
CA GLU A 48 -7.81 25.66 -13.71
C GLU A 48 -7.87 24.82 -12.42
N LEU A 49 -8.93 24.98 -11.62
CA LEU A 49 -9.13 24.15 -10.43
C LEU A 49 -9.38 22.68 -10.78
N LEU A 50 -10.20 22.42 -11.80
CA LEU A 50 -10.47 21.07 -12.30
C LEU A 50 -9.20 20.41 -12.84
N ASP A 51 -8.40 21.14 -13.63
CA ASP A 51 -7.14 20.66 -14.16
C ASP A 51 -6.12 20.38 -13.04
N GLY A 52 -6.03 21.25 -12.05
CA GLY A 52 -5.19 21.05 -10.86
C GLY A 52 -5.57 19.78 -10.10
N LEU A 53 -6.85 19.60 -9.80
CA LEU A 53 -7.35 18.39 -9.12
C LEU A 53 -7.10 17.13 -9.96
N ALA A 54 -7.41 17.18 -11.27
CA ALA A 54 -7.18 16.06 -12.18
C ALA A 54 -5.69 15.67 -12.20
N ARG A 55 -4.78 16.65 -12.15
CA ARG A 55 -3.34 16.44 -12.05
C ARG A 55 -2.97 15.74 -10.74
N THR A 56 -3.40 16.29 -9.60
CA THR A 56 -3.11 15.72 -8.28
C THR A 56 -3.68 14.30 -8.12
N LEU A 57 -4.90 14.03 -8.60
CA LEU A 57 -5.49 12.69 -8.58
C LEU A 57 -4.68 11.71 -9.43
N ARG A 58 -4.29 12.10 -10.66
CA ARG A 58 -3.43 11.26 -11.52
C ARG A 58 -2.09 10.97 -10.86
N GLU A 59 -1.49 11.96 -10.19
CA GLU A 59 -0.23 11.80 -9.44
C GLU A 59 -0.40 10.81 -8.28
N ARG A 60 -1.48 10.92 -7.49
CA ARG A 60 -1.78 9.97 -6.41
C ARG A 60 -1.97 8.55 -6.93
N VAL A 61 -2.72 8.37 -8.02
CA VAL A 61 -2.91 7.05 -8.65
C VAL A 61 -1.57 6.47 -9.12
N LYS A 62 -0.73 7.28 -9.78
CA LYS A 62 0.63 6.87 -10.18
C LYS A 62 1.49 6.48 -8.99
N LEU A 63 1.45 7.24 -7.90
CA LEU A 63 2.20 6.97 -6.69
C LEU A 63 1.77 5.64 -6.05
N ARG A 64 0.45 5.41 -5.93
CA ARG A 64 -0.11 4.14 -5.43
C ARG A 64 0.32 2.95 -6.30
N GLY A 65 0.30 3.13 -7.62
CA GLY A 65 0.82 2.13 -8.56
C GLY A 65 2.30 1.83 -8.33
N LYS A 66 3.12 2.88 -8.19
CA LYS A 66 4.57 2.75 -7.94
C LYS A 66 4.88 2.06 -6.61
N ILE A 67 4.17 2.42 -5.54
CA ILE A 67 4.28 1.77 -4.22
C ILE A 67 3.94 0.28 -4.34
N ARG A 68 2.86 -0.07 -5.03
CA ARG A 68 2.46 -1.47 -5.24
C ARG A 68 3.52 -2.28 -5.97
N THR A 69 4.13 -1.72 -7.02
CA THR A 69 5.21 -2.38 -7.78
C THR A 69 6.46 -2.57 -6.92
N LEU A 70 6.92 -1.52 -6.24
CA LEU A 70 8.10 -1.59 -5.36
C LEU A 70 7.88 -2.57 -4.19
N ALA A 71 6.68 -2.60 -3.62
CA ALA A 71 6.33 -3.57 -2.59
C ALA A 71 6.26 -5.01 -3.12
N ALA A 72 5.93 -5.22 -4.40
CA ALA A 72 5.98 -6.55 -5.01
C ALA A 72 7.43 -7.04 -5.18
N GLU A 73 8.33 -6.16 -5.65
CA GLU A 73 9.76 -6.47 -5.76
C GLU A 73 10.39 -6.75 -4.38
N GLY A 74 10.12 -5.89 -3.39
CA GLY A 74 10.60 -6.07 -2.02
C GLY A 74 10.11 -7.38 -1.39
N ARG A 75 8.87 -7.78 -1.64
CA ARG A 75 8.34 -9.09 -1.19
C ARG A 75 9.05 -10.25 -1.86
N ALA A 76 9.26 -10.21 -3.18
CA ALA A 76 9.95 -11.27 -3.89
C ALA A 76 11.38 -11.48 -3.34
N SER A 77 12.13 -10.38 -3.17
CA SER A 77 13.48 -10.43 -2.59
C SER A 77 13.47 -10.97 -1.15
N ALA A 78 12.48 -10.60 -0.34
CA ALA A 78 12.37 -11.10 1.03
C ALA A 78 12.01 -12.59 1.09
N TRP A 79 11.18 -13.11 0.17
CA TRP A 79 10.93 -14.55 0.07
C TRP A 79 12.20 -15.33 -0.31
N VAL A 80 12.96 -14.82 -1.28
CA VAL A 80 14.25 -15.42 -1.67
C VAL A 80 15.22 -15.43 -0.48
N LEU A 81 15.46 -14.27 0.13
CA LEU A 81 16.41 -14.14 1.23
C LEU A 81 15.96 -14.90 2.50
N GLY A 82 14.66 -14.88 2.80
CA GLY A 82 14.07 -15.62 3.92
C GLY A 82 14.14 -17.14 3.74
N SER A 83 14.11 -17.63 2.49
CA SER A 83 14.24 -19.06 2.19
C SER A 83 15.68 -19.59 2.25
N MET A 84 16.69 -18.72 2.08
CA MET A 84 18.09 -19.11 1.97
C MET A 84 18.59 -19.99 3.12
N PRO A 85 18.33 -19.65 4.40
CA PRO A 85 18.87 -20.45 5.51
C PRO A 85 18.22 -21.83 5.61
N PHE A 86 16.95 -21.97 5.21
CA PHE A 86 16.27 -23.26 5.15
C PHE A 86 16.82 -24.13 4.01
N LEU A 87 17.09 -23.52 2.84
CA LEU A 87 17.74 -24.21 1.72
C LEU A 87 19.16 -24.67 2.09
N LEU A 88 19.95 -23.80 2.70
CA LEU A 88 21.29 -24.12 3.19
C LEU A 88 21.27 -25.22 4.25
N ALA A 89 20.36 -25.15 5.23
CA ALA A 89 20.21 -26.19 6.24
C ALA A 89 19.83 -27.54 5.61
N GLY A 90 18.90 -27.55 4.66
CA GLY A 90 18.51 -28.77 3.93
C GLY A 90 19.67 -29.36 3.12
N LEU A 91 20.40 -28.52 2.36
CA LEU A 91 21.55 -28.95 1.58
C LEU A 91 22.68 -29.50 2.47
N LEU A 92 23.00 -28.79 3.56
CA LEU A 92 24.02 -29.23 4.51
C LEU A 92 23.63 -30.54 5.21
N THR A 93 22.34 -30.79 5.44
CA THR A 93 21.86 -32.07 5.98
C THR A 93 22.13 -33.23 5.02
N LEU A 94 21.98 -33.01 3.71
CA LEU A 94 22.24 -34.03 2.68
C LEU A 94 23.74 -34.26 2.44
N VAL A 95 24.55 -33.20 2.46
CA VAL A 95 25.98 -33.27 2.16
C VAL A 95 26.80 -33.69 3.39
N ASN A 96 26.46 -33.19 4.58
CA ASN A 96 27.17 -33.49 5.82
C ASN A 96 26.21 -33.58 7.02
N PRO A 97 25.55 -34.74 7.22
CA PRO A 97 24.62 -34.94 8.33
C PRO A 97 25.30 -34.83 9.71
N GLY A 98 26.62 -35.09 9.79
CA GLY A 98 27.39 -34.92 11.02
C GLY A 98 27.43 -33.46 11.50
N TYR A 99 27.62 -32.51 10.59
CA TYR A 99 27.64 -31.08 10.91
C TYR A 99 26.28 -30.59 11.41
N MET A 100 25.19 -31.06 10.81
CA MET A 100 23.85 -30.68 11.20
C MET A 100 23.43 -31.33 12.53
N SER A 101 23.94 -32.53 12.85
CA SER A 101 23.69 -33.17 14.14
C SER A 101 24.25 -32.37 15.32
N LEU A 102 25.39 -31.68 15.13
CA LEU A 102 26.02 -30.82 16.15
C LEU A 102 25.11 -29.66 16.57
N LEU A 103 24.31 -29.13 15.64
CA LEU A 103 23.37 -28.05 15.90
C LEU A 103 22.24 -28.49 16.86
N TRP A 104 21.86 -29.77 16.82
CA TRP A 104 20.82 -30.33 17.70
C TRP A 104 21.37 -30.88 19.02
N THR A 105 22.59 -31.44 19.02
CA THR A 105 23.17 -32.09 20.21
C THR A 105 23.94 -31.14 21.12
N THR A 106 24.48 -30.04 20.60
CA THR A 106 25.30 -29.10 21.38
C THR A 106 24.44 -27.95 21.90
N SER A 107 24.58 -27.60 23.19
CA SER A 107 23.87 -26.46 23.81
C SER A 107 24.12 -25.11 23.10
N GLN A 108 25.31 -24.93 22.52
CA GLN A 108 25.63 -23.76 21.70
C GLN A 108 24.83 -23.73 20.37
N GLY A 109 24.63 -24.89 19.73
CA GLY A 109 23.89 -25.00 18.48
C GLY A 109 22.41 -24.65 18.63
N GLN A 110 21.79 -25.13 19.71
CA GLN A 110 20.40 -24.81 20.06
C GLN A 110 20.19 -23.31 20.31
N THR A 111 21.14 -22.66 20.99
CA THR A 111 21.10 -21.21 21.23
C THR A 111 21.16 -20.41 19.92
N VAL A 112 22.03 -20.81 18.98
CA VAL A 112 22.14 -20.16 17.66
C VAL A 112 20.86 -20.33 16.84
N ILE A 113 20.26 -21.52 16.85
CA ILE A 113 18.97 -21.76 16.19
C ILE A 113 17.86 -20.90 16.79
N LEU A 114 17.81 -20.79 18.12
CA LEU A 114 16.79 -20.01 18.82
C LEU A 114 16.90 -18.52 18.46
N ILE A 115 18.11 -17.96 18.51
CA ILE A 115 18.37 -16.55 18.16
C ILE A 115 18.11 -16.31 16.67
N GLY A 116 18.61 -17.20 15.80
CA GLY A 116 18.43 -17.09 14.35
C GLY A 116 16.95 -17.17 13.94
N GLY A 117 16.20 -18.11 14.53
CA GLY A 117 14.75 -18.23 14.33
C GLY A 117 13.99 -17.01 14.85
N GLY A 118 14.38 -16.48 16.01
CA GLY A 118 13.82 -15.24 16.55
C GLY A 118 14.04 -14.03 15.63
N LEU A 119 15.27 -13.86 15.11
CA LEU A 119 15.59 -12.80 14.16
C LEU A 119 14.83 -12.96 12.83
N MET A 120 14.64 -14.18 12.34
CA MET A 120 13.80 -14.43 11.15
C MET A 120 12.35 -14.04 11.39
N ALA A 121 11.77 -14.46 12.52
CA ALA A 121 10.39 -14.13 12.86
C ALA A 121 10.20 -12.61 12.97
N PHE A 122 11.15 -11.92 13.60
CA PHE A 122 11.16 -10.46 13.68
C PHE A 122 11.29 -9.81 12.30
N GLY A 123 12.19 -10.29 11.44
CA GLY A 123 12.35 -9.81 10.07
C GLY A 123 11.08 -9.97 9.24
N PHE A 124 10.42 -11.13 9.35
CA PHE A 124 9.15 -11.40 8.66
C PHE A 124 8.01 -10.51 9.18
N PHE A 125 7.97 -10.25 10.49
CA PHE A 125 7.01 -9.32 11.10
C PHE A 125 7.18 -7.89 10.57
N VAL A 126 8.42 -7.38 10.54
CA VAL A 126 8.72 -6.05 9.99
C VAL A 126 8.33 -5.96 8.51
N LEU A 127 8.64 -6.99 7.73
CA LEU A 127 8.26 -7.06 6.32
C LEU A 127 6.74 -7.00 6.13
N ASN A 128 5.99 -7.78 6.92
CA ASN A 128 4.53 -7.78 6.86
C ASN A 128 3.96 -6.39 7.21
N ASN A 129 4.57 -5.69 8.17
CA ASN A 129 4.16 -4.34 8.53
C ASN A 129 4.44 -3.31 7.42
N ILE A 130 5.60 -3.38 6.75
CA ILE A 130 5.96 -2.47 5.64
C ILE A 130 5.04 -2.69 4.44
N VAL A 131 4.73 -3.94 4.11
CA VAL A 131 3.83 -4.29 2.99
C VAL A 131 2.39 -3.87 3.26
N ASN A 132 1.96 -3.95 4.52
CA ASN A 132 0.60 -3.63 4.92
C ASN A 132 0.41 -2.15 5.30
N ILE A 133 1.37 -1.28 4.96
CA ILE A 133 1.15 0.17 5.01
C ILE A 133 -0.02 0.49 4.09
N LYS A 134 -1.17 0.65 4.73
CA LYS A 134 -2.45 1.00 4.16
C LYS A 134 -2.30 2.31 3.38
N VAL A 135 -2.57 2.19 2.09
CA VAL A 135 -2.79 3.29 1.15
C VAL A 135 -4.08 4.04 1.45
#